data_AF-A0A5S4FQH2-F1
#
_entry.id   AF-A0A5S4FQH2-F1
#
_cell.length_a   1.000
_cell.length_b   1.000
_cell.length_c   1.000
_cell.angle_alpha   90.00
_cell.angle_beta   90.00
_cell.angle_gamma   90.00
#
_symmetry.space_group_name_H-M   'P 1'
#
loop_
_entity.id
_entity.type
_entity.pdbx_description
1 polymer ?
#
loop_
_entity_poly.entity_id
_entity_poly.type
_entity_poly.pdbx_seq_one_letter_code
_entity_poly.pdbx_strand_id
1 'polypeptide(L)'
;MSERAFWVGTYTGEAGAGAGIYRVARRSDGTLRAPELAAGAVSPSYLAAQPGKGVIYAVREEDEGGVVAFDASGGRLREIGVRAAGALPCHLSV
;
A
#
# COMPACT_ATOMS: atom_id res chain seq x y z
N MET A 1 18.85 8.99 -15.51
CA MET A 1 18.19 8.41 -14.32
C MET A 1 17.19 7.38 -14.79
N SER A 2 17.20 6.16 -14.24
CA SER A 2 16.22 5.13 -14.61
C SER A 2 14.84 5.43 -14.01
N GLU A 3 13.80 4.87 -14.61
CA GLU A 3 12.45 4.86 -14.08
C GLU A 3 12.43 4.20 -12.69
N ARG A 4 11.63 4.75 -11.76
CA ARG A 4 11.46 4.21 -10.40
C ARG A 4 9.99 4.06 -10.09
N ALA A 5 9.61 2.92 -9.52
CA ALA A 5 8.25 2.67 -9.05
C ALA A 5 8.17 2.74 -7.53
N PHE A 6 7.02 3.17 -7.03
CA PHE A 6 6.69 3.23 -5.61
C PHE A 6 5.21 2.91 -5.41
N TRP A 7 4.85 2.66 -4.15
CA TRP A 7 3.50 2.29 -3.75
C TRP A 7 2.82 3.46 -3.07
N VAL A 8 1.53 3.64 -3.37
CA VAL A 8 0.70 4.72 -2.80
C VAL A 8 -0.54 4.07 -2.19
N GLY A 9 -0.68 4.21 -0.88
CA GLY A 9 -1.89 3.86 -0.16
C GLY A 9 -2.95 4.96 -0.29
N THR A 10 -4.22 4.60 -0.13
CA THR A 10 -5.36 5.53 -0.27
C THR A 10 -6.42 5.24 0.77
N TYR A 11 -7.16 6.27 1.19
CA TYR A 11 -8.46 6.04 1.82
C TYR A 11 -9.46 5.48 0.79
N THR A 12 -10.35 4.61 1.27
CA THR A 12 -11.38 3.93 0.46
C THR A 12 -12.78 4.20 1.01
N GLY A 13 -13.82 3.98 0.21
CA GLY A 13 -15.22 4.14 0.63
C GLY A 13 -15.56 5.60 0.93
N GLU A 14 -16.25 5.85 2.06
CA GLU A 14 -16.66 7.21 2.44
C GLU A 14 -15.47 8.12 2.79
N ALA A 15 -14.35 7.54 3.22
CA ALA A 15 -13.14 8.29 3.57
C ALA A 15 -12.32 8.73 2.33
N GLY A 16 -12.54 8.10 1.17
CA GLY A 16 -11.82 8.44 -0.06
C GLY A 16 -12.17 7.56 -1.26
N ALA A 17 -11.98 8.10 -2.45
CA ALA A 17 -12.32 7.43 -3.72
C ALA A 17 -11.26 6.42 -4.21
N GLY A 18 -10.25 6.11 -3.39
CA GLY A 18 -9.25 5.10 -3.73
C GLY A 18 -9.80 3.69 -3.63
N ALA A 19 -9.14 2.73 -4.30
CA ALA A 19 -9.50 1.32 -4.28
C ALA A 19 -8.51 0.44 -3.47
N GLY A 20 -7.46 1.02 -2.89
CA GLY A 20 -6.46 0.28 -2.12
C GLY A 20 -5.05 0.81 -2.31
N ILE A 21 -4.14 -0.05 -2.77
CA ILE A 21 -2.73 0.29 -2.97
C ILE A 21 -2.44 0.38 -4.47
N TYR A 22 -1.83 1.48 -4.89
CA TYR A 22 -1.47 1.73 -6.29
C TYR A 22 0.04 1.64 -6.50
N ARG A 23 0.43 1.16 -7.67
CA ARG A 23 1.77 1.30 -8.22
C ARG A 23 1.84 2.60 -9.00
N VAL A 24 2.81 3.44 -8.67
CA VAL A 24 3.09 4.67 -9.41
C VAL A 24 4.53 4.62 -9.89
N ALA A 25 4.73 4.93 -11.17
CA ALA A 25 6.07 4.99 -11.77
C ALA A 25 6.43 6.45 -12.09
N ARG A 26 7.61 6.88 -11.65
CA ARG A 26 8.21 8.17 -11.98
C ARG A 26 9.18 8.00 -13.14
N ARG A 27 8.93 8.72 -14.23
CA ARG A 27 9.79 8.79 -15.41
C ARG A 27 11.10 9.52 -15.10
N SER A 28 12.07 9.40 -16.00
CA SER A 28 13.38 10.03 -15.89
C SER A 28 13.32 11.57 -15.83
N ASP A 29 12.32 12.17 -16.46
CA ASP A 29 12.03 13.62 -16.46
C ASP A 29 11.30 14.10 -15.19
N GLY A 30 10.94 13.18 -14.29
CA GLY A 30 10.24 13.46 -13.04
C GLY A 30 8.71 13.39 -13.13
N THR A 31 8.12 13.23 -14.32
CA THR A 31 6.67 13.07 -14.46
C THR A 31 6.21 11.70 -13.94
N LEU A 32 4.96 11.63 -13.48
CA LEU A 32 4.35 10.37 -13.05
C LEU A 32 3.60 9.72 -14.22
N ARG A 33 3.67 8.39 -14.30
CA ARG A 33 2.74 7.59 -15.10
C ARG A 33 1.37 7.55 -14.42
N ALA A 34 0.35 7.17 -15.17
CA ALA A 34 -0.95 6.86 -14.60
C ALA A 34 -0.80 5.79 -13.50
N PRO A 35 -1.41 5.97 -12.32
CA PRO A 35 -1.40 4.96 -11.27
C PRO A 35 -2.08 3.68 -11.74
N GLU A 36 -1.50 2.54 -11.39
CA GLU A 36 -2.08 1.22 -11.65
C GLU A 36 -2.47 0.58 -10.31
N LEU A 37 -3.69 0.04 -10.19
CA LEU A 37 -4.10 -0.63 -8.96
C LEU A 37 -3.24 -1.89 -8.75
N ALA A 38 -2.53 -1.94 -7.63
CA ALA A 38 -1.61 -3.03 -7.28
C ALA A 38 -2.26 -4.10 -6.41
N ALA A 39 -3.13 -3.68 -5.47
CA ALA A 39 -4.01 -4.54 -4.68
C ALA A 39 -5.23 -3.75 -4.18
N GLY A 40 -6.38 -4.43 -4.11
CA GLY A 40 -7.51 -3.94 -3.33
C GLY A 40 -7.20 -4.07 -1.84
N ALA A 41 -7.47 -3.03 -1.06
CA ALA A 41 -7.26 -3.01 0.39
C ALA A 41 -8.15 -1.95 1.02
N VAL A 42 -8.58 -2.16 2.26
CA VAL A 42 -9.45 -1.20 2.96
C VAL A 42 -8.63 -0.13 3.65
N SER A 43 -8.81 1.11 3.20
CA SER A 43 -8.14 2.33 3.69
C SER A 43 -6.67 2.10 4.11
N PRO A 44 -5.79 1.63 3.19
CA PRO A 44 -4.36 1.51 3.45
C PRO A 44 -3.66 2.87 3.53
N SER A 45 -3.96 3.65 4.57
CA SER A 45 -3.48 5.02 4.76
C SER A 45 -1.98 5.13 4.98
N TYR A 46 -1.36 4.08 5.53
CA TYR A 46 0.08 4.01 5.79
C TYR A 46 0.68 2.68 5.31
N LEU A 47 1.84 2.77 4.65
CA LEU A 47 2.59 1.63 4.15
C LEU A 47 4.01 1.63 4.74
N ALA A 48 4.51 0.47 5.14
CA ALA A 48 5.94 0.28 5.41
C ALA A 48 6.50 -0.93 4.64
N ALA A 49 7.64 -0.71 3.98
CA ALA A 49 8.33 -1.74 3.23
C ALA A 49 9.40 -2.41 4.10
N GLN A 50 9.42 -3.73 4.15
CA GLN A 50 10.46 -4.48 4.84
C GLN A 50 11.77 -4.47 4.03
N PRO A 51 12.88 -3.94 4.59
CA PRO A 51 14.15 -3.90 3.87
C PRO A 51 14.62 -5.29 3.43
N GLY A 52 14.93 -5.43 2.13
CA GLY A 52 15.54 -6.63 1.57
C GLY A 52 14.65 -7.86 1.42
N LYS A 53 13.36 -7.81 1.83
CA LYS A 53 12.47 -8.99 1.81
C LYS A 53 11.33 -8.94 0.80
N GLY A 54 11.11 -7.80 0.15
CA GLY A 54 10.02 -7.65 -0.83
C GLY A 54 8.63 -7.79 -0.18
N VAL A 55 8.49 -7.40 1.09
CA VAL A 55 7.21 -7.40 1.80
C VAL A 55 6.80 -5.97 2.09
N ILE A 56 5.50 -5.67 1.97
CA ILE A 56 4.90 -4.40 2.35
C ILE A 56 3.79 -4.66 3.36
N TYR A 57 3.80 -3.89 4.42
CA TYR A 57 2.73 -3.88 5.41
C TYR A 57 1.88 -2.64 5.19
N ALA A 58 0.58 -2.84 5.09
CA ALA A 58 -0.39 -1.78 4.99
C ALA A 58 -1.26 -1.76 6.25
N VAL A 59 -1.49 -0.56 6.77
CA VAL A 59 -2.57 -0.32 7.72
C VAL A 59 -3.91 -0.72 7.09
N ARG A 60 -4.85 -1.17 7.92
CA ARG A 60 -6.28 -1.23 7.61
C ARG A 60 -6.96 -0.22 8.55
N GLU A 61 -7.18 1.00 8.08
CA GLU A 61 -7.68 2.11 8.92
C GLU A 61 -9.22 2.12 8.93
N GLU A 62 -9.78 1.30 9.82
CA GLU A 62 -11.22 1.24 10.10
C GLU A 62 -11.45 0.77 11.55
N ASP A 63 -12.70 0.69 12.00
CA ASP A 63 -13.04 0.28 13.36
C ASP A 63 -12.57 -1.13 13.71
N GLU A 64 -12.70 -2.10 12.80
CA GLU A 64 -12.05 -3.41 12.90
C GLU A 64 -10.64 -3.36 12.31
N GLY A 65 -9.82 -2.45 12.81
CA GLY A 65 -8.53 -2.14 12.21
C GLY A 65 -7.49 -3.26 12.31
N GLY A 66 -6.46 -3.13 11.49
CA GLY A 66 -5.44 -4.17 11.36
C GLY A 66 -4.23 -3.76 10.54
N VAL A 67 -3.39 -4.77 10.30
CA VAL A 67 -2.25 -4.71 9.39
C VAL A 67 -2.37 -5.87 8.41
N VAL A 68 -2.27 -5.56 7.12
CA VAL A 68 -2.24 -6.54 6.03
C VAL A 68 -0.82 -6.58 5.45
N ALA A 69 -0.25 -7.77 5.33
CA ALA A 69 1.05 -8.00 4.71
C ALA A 69 0.88 -8.44 3.26
N PHE A 70 1.69 -7.87 2.37
CA PHE A 70 1.72 -8.16 0.95
C PHE A 70 3.12 -8.58 0.49
N ASP A 71 3.19 -9.61 -0.34
CA ASP A 71 4.34 -9.93 -1.18
C ASP A 71 4.38 -8.97 -2.38
N ALA A 72 5.52 -8.29 -2.55
CA ALA A 72 5.78 -7.27 -3.57
C ALA A 72 6.84 -7.70 -4.59
N SER A 73 7.28 -8.97 -4.59
CA SER A 73 8.34 -9.47 -5.47
C SER A 73 7.97 -9.48 -6.96
N GLY A 74 6.67 -9.61 -7.28
CA GLY A 74 6.16 -9.80 -8.64
C GLY A 74 5.63 -8.55 -9.36
N GLY A 75 5.90 -7.34 -8.85
CA GLY A 75 5.39 -6.08 -9.45
C GLY A 75 3.89 -5.81 -9.25
N ARG A 76 3.16 -6.78 -8.67
CA ARG A 76 1.85 -6.62 -8.04
C ARG A 76 1.97 -6.95 -6.55
N LEU A 77 0.94 -6.60 -5.79
CA LEU A 77 0.86 -6.94 -4.38
C LEU A 77 -0.07 -8.14 -4.19
N ARG A 78 0.45 -9.20 -3.58
CA ARG A 78 -0.33 -10.38 -3.19
C ARG A 78 -0.42 -10.42 -1.68
N GLU A 79 -1.63 -10.44 -1.14
CA GLU A 79 -1.83 -10.60 0.29
C GLU A 79 -1.22 -11.93 0.78
N ILE A 80 -0.47 -11.87 1.88
CA ILE A 80 0.19 -13.03 2.52
C ILE A 80 -0.16 -13.17 4.01
N GLY A 81 -0.96 -12.24 4.57
CA GLY A 81 -1.48 -12.39 5.92
C GLY A 81 -2.08 -11.12 6.49
N VAL A 82 -2.86 -11.27 7.57
CA VAL A 82 -3.54 -10.21 8.29
C VAL A 82 -3.37 -10.36 9.81
N ARG A 83 -3.31 -9.23 10.52
CA ARG A 83 -3.33 -9.14 11.98
C ARG A 83 -4.23 -8.00 12.44
N ALA A 84 -5.08 -8.25 13.44
CA ALA A 84 -5.86 -7.20 14.07
C ALA A 84 -4.95 -6.24 14.85
N ALA A 85 -5.31 -4.95 14.89
CA ALA A 85 -4.51 -3.90 15.53
C ALA A 85 -5.37 -2.89 16.33
N GLY A 86 -6.60 -3.27 16.69
CA GLY A 86 -7.56 -2.36 17.31
C GLY A 86 -8.15 -1.37 16.32
N ALA A 87 -8.93 -0.41 16.80
CA ALA A 87 -9.65 0.53 15.93
C ALA A 87 -8.73 1.61 15.37
N LEU A 88 -8.94 1.92 14.10
CA LEU A 88 -8.35 3.05 13.36
C LEU A 88 -6.82 3.19 13.54
N PRO A 89 -6.02 2.11 13.36
CA PRO A 89 -4.58 2.26 13.30
C PRO A 89 -4.26 3.19 12.12
N CYS A 90 -3.36 4.15 12.32
CA CYS A 90 -3.01 5.14 11.31
C CYS A 90 -1.51 5.14 10.98
N HIS A 91 -0.74 4.28 11.63
CA HIS A 91 0.70 4.17 11.45
C HIS A 91 1.20 2.76 11.81
N LEU A 92 2.28 2.33 11.15
CA LEU A 92 3.03 1.13 11.50
C LEU A 92 4.51 1.32 11.16
N SER A 93 5.40 0.55 11.78
CA SER A 93 6.85 0.57 11.52
C SER A 93 7.42 -0.85 11.48
N VAL A 94 8.51 -1.03 10.71
CA VAL A 94 9.22 -2.30 10.53
C VAL A 94 10.73 -2.13 10.64
#